data_AF-R6PRE1-F1
#
_entry.id   AF-R6PRE1-F1
#
_cell.length_a   1.000
_cell.length_b   1.000
_cell.length_c   1.000
_cell.angle_alpha   90.00
_cell.angle_beta   90.00
_cell.angle_gamma   90.00
#
_symmetry.space_group_name_H-M   'P 1'
#
loop_
_entity.id
_entity.type
_entity.pdbx_description
1 polymer ?
#
loop_
_entity_poly.entity_id
_entity_poly.type
_entity_poly.pdbx_seq_one_letter_code
_entity_poly.pdbx_strand_id
1 'polypeptide(L)'
;MGKNIEYYLSKGFNIKMAEYFSKGRRTIVSVVANDDYTLTLEFDNGEKRLYNVAPLIKQDTVFENLADLSKFRRVYIDDNHCVSWDINPNIHSNTVWNNKITIDSDVCYVYGEKIQ
;
A
#
# COMPACT_ATOMS: atom_id res chain seq x y z
N MET A 1 15.38 -24.59 3.47
CA MET A 1 14.46 -24.47 4.62
C MET A 1 13.95 -23.04 4.65
N GLY A 2 12.67 -22.82 4.42
CA GLY A 2 12.09 -21.46 4.34
C GLY A 2 12.22 -20.72 5.68
N LYS A 3 12.30 -19.39 5.63
CA LYS A 3 12.25 -18.54 6.82
C LYS A 3 10.86 -18.67 7.45
N ASN A 4 10.79 -19.19 8.68
CA ASN A 4 9.55 -19.39 9.42
C ASN A 4 9.17 -18.15 10.26
N ILE A 5 8.07 -18.21 11.00
CA ILE A 5 7.61 -17.12 11.86
C ILE A 5 8.67 -16.75 12.90
N GLU A 6 9.25 -17.76 13.59
CA GLU A 6 10.29 -17.56 14.61
C GLU A 6 11.51 -16.80 14.07
N TYR A 7 11.92 -17.12 12.83
CA TYR A 7 13.00 -16.40 12.16
C TYR A 7 12.67 -14.91 12.07
N TYR A 8 11.47 -14.51 11.60
CA TYR A 8 11.14 -13.10 11.44
C TYR A 8 10.93 -12.39 12.79
N LEU A 9 10.34 -13.07 13.78
CA LEU A 9 10.27 -12.54 15.14
C LEU A 9 11.67 -12.27 15.71
N SER A 10 12.63 -13.17 15.49
CA SER A 10 14.04 -12.99 15.90
C SER A 10 14.73 -11.80 15.23
N LYS A 11 14.18 -11.28 14.12
CA LYS A 11 14.67 -10.10 13.41
C LYS A 11 13.93 -8.81 13.79
N GLY A 12 13.04 -8.86 14.77
CA GLY A 12 12.32 -7.68 15.28
C GLY A 12 11.03 -7.35 14.53
N PHE A 13 10.56 -8.21 13.63
CA PHE A 13 9.24 -8.02 13.01
C PHE A 13 8.14 -8.26 14.03
N ASN A 14 7.04 -7.51 13.91
CA ASN A 14 5.82 -7.84 14.65
C ASN A 14 5.19 -9.15 14.14
N ILE A 15 4.29 -9.74 14.94
CA ILE A 15 3.69 -11.03 14.61
C ILE A 15 2.95 -11.05 13.27
N LYS A 16 2.22 -9.98 12.92
CA LYS A 16 1.48 -9.91 11.64
C LYS A 16 2.43 -9.94 10.44
N MET A 17 3.52 -9.17 10.51
CA MET A 17 4.55 -9.16 9.48
C MET A 17 5.30 -10.49 9.43
N ALA A 18 5.63 -11.09 10.58
CA ALA A 18 6.31 -12.38 10.65
C ALA A 18 5.47 -13.50 10.02
N GLU A 19 4.17 -13.54 10.31
CA GLU A 19 3.22 -14.46 9.67
C GLU A 19 3.16 -14.26 8.17
N TYR A 20 3.05 -13.01 7.71
CA TYR A 20 3.02 -12.67 6.29
C TYR A 20 4.29 -13.13 5.56
N PHE A 21 5.48 -12.70 6.01
CA PHE A 21 6.72 -13.05 5.34
C PHE A 21 7.06 -14.55 5.41
N SER A 22 6.55 -15.28 6.41
CA SER A 22 6.68 -16.74 6.48
C SER A 22 5.87 -17.48 5.40
N LYS A 23 4.81 -16.84 4.88
CA LYS A 23 3.90 -17.39 3.85
C LYS A 23 4.24 -16.90 2.43
N GLY A 24 5.25 -16.04 2.31
CA GLY A 24 5.64 -15.40 1.06
C GLY A 24 4.93 -14.06 0.82
N ARG A 25 5.62 -13.17 0.11
CA ARG A 25 5.11 -11.84 -0.24
C ARG A 25 3.97 -11.94 -1.25
N ARG A 26 3.15 -10.90 -1.29
CA ARG A 26 2.03 -10.70 -2.20
C ARG A 26 2.20 -9.38 -2.91
N THR A 27 1.94 -9.37 -4.21
CA THR A 27 1.97 -8.16 -5.04
C THR A 27 0.54 -7.75 -5.37
N ILE A 28 0.30 -6.43 -5.40
CA ILE A 28 -0.97 -5.88 -5.84
C ILE A 28 -1.02 -5.97 -7.37
N VAL A 29 -2.16 -6.44 -7.88
CA VAL A 29 -2.44 -6.56 -9.31
C VAL A 29 -3.58 -5.63 -9.77
N SER A 30 -4.42 -5.16 -8.85
CA SER A 30 -5.47 -4.18 -9.12
C SER A 30 -5.71 -3.27 -7.91
N VAL A 31 -6.06 -2.01 -8.18
CA VAL A 31 -6.45 -1.01 -7.17
C VAL A 31 -7.63 -0.19 -7.68
N VAL A 32 -8.61 0.03 -6.81
CA VAL A 32 -9.74 0.94 -7.02
C VAL A 32 -9.86 1.84 -5.80
N ALA A 33 -9.88 3.15 -6.03
CA ALA A 33 -10.14 4.14 -4.99
C ALA A 33 -11.65 4.29 -4.73
N ASN A 34 -12.02 4.29 -3.45
CA ASN A 34 -13.38 4.56 -3.00
C ASN A 34 -13.48 5.98 -2.40
N ASP A 35 -14.68 6.56 -2.39
CA ASP A 35 -14.88 7.95 -1.99
C ASP A 35 -14.72 8.23 -0.48
N ASP A 36 -14.57 7.17 0.32
CA ASP A 36 -14.32 7.21 1.76
C ASP A 36 -12.83 7.07 2.14
N TYR A 37 -11.93 7.28 1.17
CA TYR A 37 -10.48 7.09 1.31
C TYR A 37 -10.03 5.66 1.59
N THR A 38 -10.88 4.67 1.30
CA THR A 38 -10.46 3.27 1.24
C THR A 38 -10.00 2.90 -0.17
N LEU A 39 -9.17 1.87 -0.24
CA LEU A 39 -8.72 1.24 -1.48
C LEU A 39 -9.19 -0.20 -1.51
N THR A 40 -9.89 -0.58 -2.58
CA THR A 40 -10.16 -1.97 -2.90
C THR A 40 -8.99 -2.52 -3.71
N LEU A 41 -8.29 -3.50 -3.15
CA LEU A 41 -7.06 -4.08 -3.70
C LEU A 41 -7.29 -5.54 -4.07
N GLU A 42 -6.71 -5.98 -5.18
CA GLU A 42 -6.59 -7.39 -5.53
C GLU A 42 -5.11 -7.78 -5.59
N PHE A 43 -4.78 -8.95 -5.03
CA PHE A 43 -3.42 -9.48 -4.98
C PHE A 43 -3.21 -10.65 -5.95
N ASP A 44 -1.94 -10.96 -6.23
CA ASP A 44 -1.48 -12.05 -7.12
C ASP A 44 -2.07 -13.44 -6.84
N ASN A 45 -2.56 -13.68 -5.61
CA ASN A 45 -3.22 -14.91 -5.20
C ASN A 45 -4.75 -14.87 -5.31
N GLY A 46 -5.31 -13.81 -5.92
CA GLY A 46 -6.75 -13.57 -6.03
C GLY A 46 -7.41 -13.06 -4.75
N GLU A 47 -6.65 -12.85 -3.67
CA GLU A 47 -7.20 -12.28 -2.44
C GLU A 47 -7.53 -10.80 -2.63
N LYS A 48 -8.72 -10.40 -2.18
CA LYS A 48 -9.13 -9.00 -2.16
C LYS A 48 -9.05 -8.43 -0.76
N ARG A 49 -8.59 -7.19 -0.65
CA ARG A 49 -8.53 -6.47 0.62
C ARG A 49 -8.98 -5.02 0.48
N LEU A 50 -9.59 -4.51 1.55
CA LEU A 50 -9.92 -3.11 1.71
C LEU A 50 -8.87 -2.45 2.62
N TYR A 51 -8.14 -1.46 2.12
CA TYR A 51 -7.14 -0.73 2.89
C TYR A 51 -7.60 0.71 3.15
N ASN A 52 -7.68 1.12 4.42
CA ASN A 52 -8.12 2.46 4.80
C ASN A 52 -6.93 3.43 4.84
N VAL A 53 -6.90 4.40 3.92
CA VAL A 53 -5.84 5.42 3.84
C VAL A 53 -6.13 6.62 4.73
N ALA A 54 -7.39 6.86 5.13
CA ALA A 54 -7.79 8.02 5.90
C ALA A 54 -6.93 8.30 7.15
N PRO A 55 -6.50 7.30 7.96
CA PRO A 55 -5.66 7.52 9.12
C PRO A 55 -4.26 8.07 8.81
N LEU A 56 -3.80 7.97 7.56
CA LEU A 56 -2.50 8.50 7.11
C LEU A 56 -2.61 9.96 6.68
N ILE A 57 -3.80 10.41 6.24
CA ILE A 57 -4.04 11.75 5.72
C ILE A 57 -4.05 12.73 6.89
N LYS A 58 -2.89 13.34 7.15
CA LYS A 58 -2.69 14.33 8.21
C LYS A 58 -1.89 15.50 7.67
N GLN A 59 -2.15 16.68 8.24
CA GLN A 59 -1.37 17.88 7.96
C GLN A 59 0.12 17.65 8.24
N ASP A 60 0.98 18.29 7.45
CA ASP A 60 2.44 18.22 7.54
C ASP A 60 3.00 16.80 7.30
N THR A 61 2.24 15.94 6.62
CA THR A 61 2.69 14.61 6.18
C THR A 61 2.70 14.52 4.66
N VAL A 62 3.47 13.56 4.14
CA VAL A 62 3.49 13.25 2.70
C VAL A 62 2.08 12.92 2.14
N PHE A 63 1.17 12.43 2.99
CA PHE A 63 -0.19 12.05 2.61
C PHE A 63 -1.19 13.21 2.64
N GLU A 64 -0.81 14.40 3.11
CA GLU A 64 -1.71 15.57 3.19
C GLU A 64 -2.38 15.88 1.84
N ASN A 65 -1.63 15.73 0.75
CA ASN A 65 -2.13 15.96 -0.60
C ASN A 65 -3.31 15.05 -0.98
N LEU A 66 -3.46 13.90 -0.34
CA LEU A 66 -4.55 12.97 -0.61
C LEU A 66 -5.87 13.40 0.04
N ALA A 67 -5.89 14.46 0.86
CA ALA A 67 -7.12 15.05 1.38
C ALA A 67 -8.01 15.64 0.28
N ASP A 68 -7.45 15.92 -0.91
CA ASP A 68 -8.20 16.22 -2.11
C ASP A 68 -8.61 14.91 -2.80
N LEU A 69 -9.91 14.60 -2.76
CA LEU A 69 -10.45 13.37 -3.33
C LEU A 69 -10.15 13.23 -4.83
N SER A 70 -10.03 14.34 -5.57
CA SER A 70 -9.65 14.31 -6.99
C SER A 70 -8.21 13.84 -7.19
N LYS A 71 -7.32 14.08 -6.21
CA LYS A 71 -5.95 13.53 -6.18
C LYS A 71 -5.94 12.09 -5.72
N PHE A 72 -6.69 11.77 -4.67
CA PHE A 72 -6.81 10.40 -4.16
C PHE A 72 -7.30 9.42 -5.23
N ARG A 73 -8.27 9.81 -6.06
CA ARG A 73 -8.81 8.96 -7.14
C ARG A 73 -7.81 8.65 -8.27
N ARG A 74 -6.69 9.37 -8.37
CA ARG A 74 -5.64 9.11 -9.38
C ARG A 74 -4.65 8.02 -8.95
N VAL A 75 -5.05 7.17 -8.01
CA VAL A 75 -4.24 6.04 -7.53
C VAL A 75 -3.84 5.14 -8.70
N TYR A 76 -2.62 4.63 -8.67
CA TYR A 76 -2.12 3.64 -9.62
C TYR A 76 -1.20 2.64 -8.92
N ILE A 77 -0.89 1.54 -9.62
CA ILE A 77 0.13 0.57 -9.20
C ILE A 77 1.40 0.90 -9.99
N ASP A 78 2.52 1.09 -9.30
CA ASP A 78 3.80 1.35 -9.97
C ASP A 78 4.54 0.05 -10.33
N ASP A 79 5.71 0.19 -10.96
CA ASP A 79 6.55 -0.94 -11.39
C ASP A 79 7.06 -1.81 -10.23
N ASN A 80 6.97 -1.33 -8.99
CA ASN A 80 7.35 -2.06 -7.78
C ASN A 80 6.13 -2.73 -7.10
N HIS A 81 4.96 -2.70 -7.73
CA HIS A 81 3.68 -3.15 -7.18
C HIS A 81 3.21 -2.38 -5.94
N CYS A 82 3.65 -1.13 -5.77
CA CYS A 82 3.21 -0.26 -4.69
C CYS A 82 2.01 0.58 -5.14
N VAL A 83 1.10 0.85 -4.19
CA VAL A 83 0.03 1.83 -4.40
C VAL A 83 0.66 3.21 -4.43
N SER A 84 0.44 3.95 -5.51
CA SER A 84 1.14 5.18 -5.79
C SER A 84 0.22 6.31 -6.22
N TRP A 85 0.64 7.54 -5.92
CA TRP A 85 0.07 8.78 -6.43
C TRP A 85 1.16 9.76 -6.81
N ASP A 86 0.90 10.55 -7.83
CA ASP A 86 1.69 11.75 -8.13
C ASP A 86 0.98 12.98 -7.55
N ILE A 87 1.72 13.75 -6.75
CA ILE A 87 1.25 15.01 -6.14
C ILE A 87 0.85 16.00 -7.25
N ASN A 88 1.75 16.18 -8.21
CA ASN A 88 1.50 16.89 -9.46
C ASN A 88 1.63 15.91 -10.63
N PRO A 89 0.55 15.61 -11.37
CA PRO A 89 0.58 14.66 -12.48
C PRO A 89 1.40 15.14 -13.69
N ASN A 90 1.75 16.43 -13.74
CA ASN A 90 2.58 17.00 -14.81
C ASN A 90 4.09 16.90 -14.53
N ILE A 91 4.48 16.34 -13.38
CA ILE A 91 5.88 16.18 -12.98
C ILE A 91 6.20 14.69 -12.98
N HIS A 92 7.28 14.31 -13.67
CA HIS A 92 7.75 12.92 -13.67
C HIS A 92 8.39 12.55 -12.33
N SER A 93 7.71 11.70 -11.57
CA SER A 93 8.12 11.22 -10.25
C SER A 93 9.43 10.41 -10.24
N ASN A 94 9.86 9.89 -11.39
CA ASN A 94 11.17 9.24 -11.55
C ASN A 94 12.34 10.25 -11.52
N THR A 95 12.06 11.54 -11.73
CA THR A 95 13.05 12.62 -11.68
C THR A 95 12.92 13.44 -10.40
N VAL A 96 11.69 13.67 -9.95
CA VAL A 96 11.39 14.43 -8.73
C VAL A 96 10.79 13.49 -7.69
N TRP A 97 11.64 12.89 -6.87
CA TRP A 97 11.25 11.88 -5.88
C TRP A 97 10.14 12.38 -4.92
N ASN A 98 10.24 13.63 -4.46
CA ASN A 98 9.26 14.22 -3.54
C ASN A 98 7.88 14.46 -4.16
N ASN A 99 7.69 14.19 -5.46
CA ASN A 99 6.39 14.26 -6.12
C ASN A 99 5.57 12.98 -5.94
N LYS A 100 6.17 11.90 -5.42
CA LYS A 100 5.51 10.59 -5.33
C LYS A 100 5.10 10.26 -3.89
N ILE A 101 3.87 9.78 -3.75
CA ILE A 101 3.37 9.16 -2.52
C ILE A 101 3.25 7.67 -2.81
N THR A 102 3.79 6.82 -1.93
CA THR A 102 3.75 5.36 -2.10
C THR A 102 3.36 4.65 -0.81
N ILE A 103 2.59 3.56 -0.93
CA ILE A 103 2.33 2.61 0.13
C ILE A 103 2.71 1.21 -0.36
N ASP A 104 3.58 0.55 0.39
CA ASP A 104 4.10 -0.77 0.01
C ASP A 104 3.01 -1.85 -0.01
N SER A 105 3.11 -2.76 -0.99
CA SER A 105 2.22 -3.93 -1.10
C SER A 105 2.13 -4.73 0.20
N ASP A 106 3.25 -4.88 0.91
CA ASP A 106 3.31 -5.61 2.18
C ASP A 106 2.45 -4.93 3.27
N VAL A 107 2.44 -3.60 3.33
CA VAL A 107 1.62 -2.82 4.28
C VAL A 107 0.14 -2.98 3.93
N CYS A 108 -0.21 -2.79 2.66
CA CYS A 108 -1.56 -2.96 2.16
C CYS A 108 -2.10 -4.37 2.43
N TYR A 109 -1.29 -5.40 2.22
CA TYR A 109 -1.68 -6.78 2.50
C TYR A 109 -1.83 -7.02 4.01
N VAL A 110 -0.85 -6.64 4.83
CA VAL A 110 -0.87 -6.98 6.26
C VAL A 110 -1.95 -6.24 7.03
N TYR A 111 -2.23 -4.99 6.67
CA TYR A 111 -3.14 -4.12 7.42
C TYR A 111 -4.48 -3.86 6.71
N GLY A 112 -4.64 -4.27 5.45
CA GLY A 112 -5.93 -4.27 4.77
C GLY A 112 -6.85 -5.38 5.29
N GLU A 113 -8.12 -5.06 5.42
CA GLU A 113 -9.16 -6.01 5.82
C GLU A 113 -9.49 -6.93 4.65
N LYS A 114 -9.45 -8.25 4.87
CA LYS A 114 -9.82 -9.21 3.82
C LYS A 114 -11.31 -9.08 3.51
N ILE A 115 -11.62 -8.95 2.21
CA ILE A 115 -12.99 -8.92 1.70
C ILE A 115 -13.23 -10.14 0.80
N GLN A 116 -14.50 -10.47 0.54
CA GLN A 116 -14.92 -11.66 -0.20
C GLN A 116 -14.36 -11.73 -1.62
#